data_AF-A0AAW7V5D3-F1
#
_entry.id   AF-A0AAW7V5D3-F1
#
_cell.length_a   1.000
_cell.length_b   1.000
_cell.length_c   1.000
_cell.angle_alpha   90.00
_cell.angle_beta   90.00
_cell.angle_gamma   90.00
#
_symmetry.space_group_name_H-M   'P 1'
#
loop_
_entity.id
_entity.type
_entity.pdbx_description
1 polymer ?
#
loop_
_entity_poly.entity_id
_entity_poly.type
_entity_poly.pdbx_seq_one_letter_code
_entity_poly.pdbx_strand_id
1 'polypeptide(L)'
;MDQMAENTPEVEIETDASEQIPDDVELAKEVETEDGSESSGNDAEEATETDDDESEQEFYFGDEKLDSPTSEDSAEHGLVKHLRKTIKEKDRELKELMRQSQKPVEQQPVITQPPRMPKLDDEDIGFDEEIYQQRMAKWAEDNGKYQEQVRERKREEEARTATLQQKAANYMQRVKALKVAGYQDAEQAVREDVPVHIQDMILLESEKPEIVVLALGRNAELRKQLAEATNPVAIGRLLERIESKARIMPKAKTTAATTPTVKGSNGAVINNLDKLKAKALETGDWTPYFAAKKAKK
;
A
#
# COMPACT_ATOMS: atom_id res chain seq x y z
N MET A 1 -37.52 54.32 11.57
CA MET A 1 -36.29 54.76 10.88
C MET A 1 -35.23 53.77 11.29
N ASP A 2 -35.18 52.65 10.58
CA ASP A 2 -34.22 51.58 10.84
C ASP A 2 -33.41 51.38 9.57
N GLN A 3 -32.10 51.51 9.74
CA GLN A 3 -31.11 51.58 8.68
C GLN A 3 -30.76 50.15 8.24
N MET A 4 -30.85 49.90 6.93
CA MET A 4 -30.27 48.75 6.28
C MET A 4 -28.76 48.97 6.11
N ALA A 5 -27.95 47.97 6.46
CA ALA A 5 -26.55 47.88 6.05
C ALA A 5 -26.32 46.47 5.50
N GLU A 6 -26.34 46.36 4.18
CA GLU A 6 -25.72 45.29 3.40
C GLU A 6 -24.20 45.34 3.59
N ASN A 7 -23.59 44.17 3.80
CA ASN A 7 -22.14 44.01 3.76
C ASN A 7 -21.83 42.75 2.95
N THR A 8 -21.45 42.96 1.70
CA THR A 8 -20.84 41.99 0.78
C THR A 8 -19.35 42.30 0.68
N PRO A 9 -18.43 41.34 0.89
CA PRO A 9 -17.02 41.55 0.57
C PRO A 9 -16.74 41.17 -0.89
N GLU A 10 -16.29 42.16 -1.65
CA GLU A 10 -15.60 42.01 -2.94
C GLU A 10 -14.23 41.35 -2.70
N VAL A 11 -13.90 40.34 -3.52
CA VAL A 11 -12.56 39.74 -3.56
C VAL A 11 -11.92 40.12 -4.89
N GLU A 12 -10.88 40.95 -4.78
CA GLU A 12 -9.99 41.38 -5.85
C GLU A 12 -9.18 40.17 -6.36
N ILE A 13 -9.12 39.99 -7.68
CA ILE A 13 -8.24 39.02 -8.34
C ILE A 13 -7.14 39.81 -9.02
N GLU A 14 -5.97 39.83 -8.40
CA GLU A 14 -4.73 40.32 -9.00
C GLU A 14 -4.26 39.34 -10.08
N THR A 15 -4.17 39.83 -11.31
CA THR A 15 -3.57 39.14 -12.45
C THR A 15 -2.08 39.46 -12.49
N ASP A 16 -1.21 38.47 -12.34
CA ASP A 16 0.22 38.63 -12.61
C ASP A 16 0.83 37.40 -13.31
N ALA A 17 1.82 37.70 -14.16
CA ALA A 17 2.81 36.83 -14.79
C ALA A 17 2.39 35.92 -15.97
N SER A 18 2.59 36.44 -17.18
CA SER A 18 2.72 35.68 -18.44
C SER A 18 4.04 34.89 -18.51
N GLU A 19 3.93 33.74 -19.17
CA GLU A 19 4.93 32.72 -19.45
C GLU A 19 6.12 33.21 -20.30
N GLN A 20 7.32 32.72 -19.97
CA GLN A 20 8.47 32.63 -20.87
C GLN A 20 9.02 31.21 -20.82
N ILE A 21 8.90 30.49 -21.94
CA ILE A 21 9.55 29.21 -22.21
C ILE A 21 10.64 29.47 -23.25
N PRO A 22 11.91 29.12 -23.02
CA PRO A 22 12.89 29.01 -24.08
C PRO A 22 12.97 27.55 -24.57
N ASP A 23 12.59 27.37 -25.84
CA ASP A 23 12.87 26.19 -26.68
C ASP A 23 14.33 26.28 -27.17
N ASP A 24 15.21 25.38 -26.72
CA ASP A 24 16.46 25.08 -27.42
C ASP A 24 17.08 23.75 -26.92
N VAL A 25 16.86 22.64 -27.62
CA VAL A 25 17.79 21.49 -27.62
C VAL A 25 17.82 20.81 -28.99
N GLU A 26 19.02 20.78 -29.54
CA GLU A 26 19.49 20.29 -30.82
C GLU A 26 19.13 18.82 -31.15
N LEU A 27 18.70 18.60 -32.39
CA LEU A 27 18.51 17.30 -33.02
C LEU A 27 19.66 17.03 -34.00
N ALA A 28 20.60 16.16 -33.65
CA ALA A 28 21.55 15.58 -34.62
C ALA A 28 22.13 14.24 -34.12
N LYS A 29 21.74 13.12 -34.75
CA LYS A 29 22.69 12.14 -35.31
C LYS A 29 21.99 11.07 -36.14
N GLU A 30 22.27 11.11 -37.44
CA GLU A 30 22.12 10.02 -38.40
C GLU A 30 23.09 8.88 -38.04
N VAL A 31 22.67 7.63 -38.25
CA VAL A 31 23.59 6.49 -38.39
C VAL A 31 23.20 5.74 -39.65
N GLU A 32 24.11 5.82 -40.60
CA GLU A 32 24.19 5.15 -41.90
C GLU A 32 24.48 3.65 -41.70
N THR A 33 23.78 2.82 -42.46
CA THR A 33 24.03 1.39 -42.62
C THR A 33 25.07 1.17 -43.72
N GLU A 34 26.14 0.42 -43.46
CA GLU A 34 26.77 -0.34 -44.55
C GLU A 34 27.47 -1.61 -44.07
N ASP A 35 27.26 -2.62 -44.89
CA ASP A 35 27.65 -4.02 -44.88
C ASP A 35 29.13 -4.18 -45.30
N GLY A 36 29.79 -5.24 -44.86
CA GLY A 36 31.25 -5.39 -45.02
C GLY A 36 31.77 -6.77 -44.67
N SER A 37 31.41 -7.72 -45.53
CA SER A 37 31.78 -9.13 -45.56
C SER A 37 33.29 -9.45 -45.63
N GLU A 38 33.61 -10.68 -45.19
CA GLU A 38 34.74 -11.56 -45.52
C GLU A 38 36.06 -11.50 -44.71
N SER A 39 36.36 -12.59 -43.98
CA SER A 39 37.47 -13.46 -44.37
C SER A 39 37.44 -14.81 -43.63
N SER A 40 37.81 -15.84 -44.38
CA SER A 40 37.67 -17.27 -44.18
C SER A 40 38.85 -17.92 -43.44
N GLY A 41 38.55 -18.97 -42.68
CA GLY A 41 39.38 -20.19 -42.62
C GLY A 41 40.19 -20.42 -41.34
N ASN A 42 39.72 -21.34 -40.49
CA ASN A 42 40.54 -22.51 -40.16
C ASN A 42 39.69 -23.70 -39.70
N ASP A 43 40.15 -24.87 -40.16
CA ASP A 43 39.54 -26.20 -40.11
C ASP A 43 39.69 -26.90 -38.75
N ALA A 44 38.71 -27.77 -38.47
CA ALA A 44 38.70 -28.93 -37.58
C ALA A 44 39.26 -28.80 -36.14
N GLU A 45 38.39 -29.01 -35.14
CA GLU A 45 38.37 -30.25 -34.35
C GLU A 45 37.02 -30.41 -33.64
N GLU A 46 36.43 -31.57 -33.87
CA GLU A 46 35.24 -32.12 -33.24
C GLU A 46 35.57 -32.44 -31.78
N ALA A 47 35.12 -31.59 -30.87
CA ALA A 47 34.99 -31.91 -29.45
C ALA A 47 33.50 -31.88 -29.11
N THR A 48 32.87 -33.04 -29.28
CA THR A 48 31.60 -33.38 -28.65
C THR A 48 31.79 -33.44 -27.14
N GLU A 49 31.56 -32.32 -26.47
CA GLU A 49 31.11 -32.29 -25.08
C GLU A 49 29.93 -31.32 -24.99
N THR A 50 28.76 -31.82 -25.39
CA THR A 50 27.52 -31.34 -24.81
C THR A 50 27.47 -31.89 -23.39
N ASP A 51 28.05 -31.16 -22.44
CA ASP A 51 27.63 -31.22 -21.04
C ASP A 51 26.22 -30.61 -21.00
N ASP A 52 25.25 -31.44 -21.41
CA ASP A 52 23.83 -31.18 -21.31
C ASP A 52 23.40 -31.63 -19.91
N ASP A 53 23.93 -30.95 -18.88
CA ASP A 53 23.29 -30.92 -17.57
C ASP A 53 22.08 -29.97 -17.69
N GLU A 54 21.03 -30.44 -18.37
CA GLU A 54 19.67 -29.90 -18.24
C GLU A 54 19.20 -30.14 -16.80
N SER A 55 19.72 -29.34 -15.86
CA SER A 55 19.11 -29.24 -14.54
C SER A 55 17.78 -28.52 -14.72
N GLU A 56 16.70 -29.29 -14.93
CA GLU A 56 15.33 -28.78 -15.03
C GLU A 56 15.05 -27.86 -13.84
N GLN A 57 14.96 -26.56 -14.12
CA GLN A 57 14.80 -25.55 -13.08
C GLN A 57 13.32 -25.45 -12.73
N GLU A 58 12.93 -26.08 -11.63
CA GLU A 58 11.56 -26.07 -11.13
C GLU A 58 11.13 -24.66 -10.67
N PHE A 59 9.98 -24.18 -11.15
CA PHE A 59 9.42 -22.90 -10.72
C PHE A 59 8.48 -23.10 -9.53
N TYR A 60 8.67 -22.31 -8.47
CA TYR A 60 7.84 -22.32 -7.27
C TYR A 60 7.19 -20.95 -7.08
N PHE A 61 5.90 -20.95 -6.75
CA PHE A 61 5.19 -19.77 -6.25
C PHE A 61 4.86 -19.99 -4.77
N GLY A 62 5.66 -19.37 -3.90
CA GLY A 62 5.62 -19.66 -2.47
C GLY A 62 6.12 -21.09 -2.20
N ASP A 63 5.28 -21.92 -1.60
CA ASP A 63 5.59 -23.32 -1.29
C ASP A 63 5.04 -24.30 -2.35
N GLU A 64 4.34 -23.81 -3.38
CA GLU A 64 3.73 -24.62 -4.43
C GLU A 64 4.65 -24.69 -5.66
N LYS A 65 5.02 -25.91 -6.08
CA LYS A 65 5.65 -26.14 -7.38
C LYS A 65 4.61 -25.87 -8.45
N LEU A 66 4.85 -24.85 -9.25
CA LEU A 66 4.02 -24.56 -10.41
C LEU A 66 4.75 -25.10 -11.63
N ASP A 67 4.22 -26.18 -12.18
CA ASP A 67 4.75 -26.73 -13.42
C ASP A 67 4.55 -25.74 -14.56
N SER A 68 5.46 -25.80 -15.53
CA SER A 68 5.24 -25.18 -16.82
C SER A 68 3.86 -25.62 -17.32
N PRO A 69 3.04 -24.75 -17.92
CA PRO A 69 1.74 -25.15 -18.44
C PRO A 69 1.95 -26.30 -19.44
N THR A 70 1.77 -27.55 -19.00
CA THR A 70 2.00 -28.72 -19.83
C THR A 70 0.78 -28.93 -20.69
N SER A 71 1.01 -29.31 -21.95
CA SER A 71 -0.06 -29.70 -22.86
C SER A 71 -0.71 -31.03 -22.47
N GLU A 72 -0.40 -31.63 -21.31
CA GLU A 72 -0.88 -32.95 -20.88
C GLU A 72 -2.35 -33.00 -20.40
N ASP A 73 -3.11 -31.91 -20.60
CA ASP A 73 -4.56 -31.99 -20.85
C ASP A 73 -4.89 -32.61 -22.25
N SER A 74 -3.87 -33.01 -23.02
CA SER A 74 -3.99 -33.61 -24.36
C SER A 74 -4.23 -35.12 -24.37
N ALA A 75 -4.48 -35.74 -23.22
CA ALA A 75 -4.95 -37.12 -23.16
C ALA A 75 -6.48 -37.17 -23.10
N GLU A 76 -7.17 -36.90 -24.22
CA GLU A 76 -8.51 -37.43 -24.51
C GLU A 76 -9.02 -36.85 -25.84
N HIS A 77 -8.86 -37.57 -26.95
CA HIS A 77 -9.39 -37.14 -28.26
C HIS A 77 -10.94 -36.92 -28.24
N GLY A 78 -11.63 -37.41 -27.19
CA GLY A 78 -13.03 -37.09 -26.84
C GLY A 78 -13.19 -35.78 -26.08
N LEU A 79 -12.39 -35.54 -25.03
CA LEU A 79 -12.33 -34.27 -24.31
C LEU A 79 -11.93 -33.14 -25.24
N VAL A 80 -10.91 -33.31 -26.09
CA VAL A 80 -10.49 -32.29 -27.08
C VAL A 80 -11.62 -31.95 -28.05
N LYS A 81 -12.50 -32.90 -28.41
CA LYS A 81 -13.67 -32.61 -29.26
C LYS A 81 -14.76 -31.86 -28.50
N HIS A 82 -15.00 -32.24 -27.24
CA HIS A 82 -15.87 -31.48 -26.33
C HIS A 82 -15.32 -30.08 -26.06
N LEU A 83 -14.01 -29.95 -25.86
CA LEU A 83 -13.29 -28.70 -25.62
C LEU A 83 -13.28 -27.82 -26.88
N ARG A 84 -13.11 -28.38 -28.08
CA ARG A 84 -13.32 -27.63 -29.34
C ARG A 84 -14.76 -27.18 -29.51
N LYS A 85 -15.74 -27.97 -29.04
CA LYS A 85 -17.15 -27.59 -29.07
C LYS A 85 -17.43 -26.48 -28.05
N THR A 86 -16.91 -26.59 -26.83
CA THR A 86 -17.06 -25.56 -25.79
C THR A 86 -16.26 -24.31 -26.13
N ILE A 87 -15.07 -24.40 -26.70
CA ILE A 87 -14.29 -23.27 -27.21
C ILE A 87 -15.06 -22.61 -28.35
N LYS A 88 -15.62 -23.35 -29.31
CA LYS A 88 -16.45 -22.74 -30.37
C LYS A 88 -17.73 -22.08 -29.82
N GLU A 89 -18.31 -22.64 -28.77
CA GLU A 89 -19.48 -22.08 -28.10
C GLU A 89 -19.11 -20.81 -27.32
N LYS A 90 -18.00 -20.85 -26.58
CA LYS A 90 -17.42 -19.71 -25.86
C LYS A 90 -16.91 -18.63 -26.82
N ASP A 91 -16.35 -18.98 -27.97
CA ASP A 91 -15.95 -18.03 -29.01
C ASP A 91 -17.16 -17.42 -29.70
N ARG A 92 -18.25 -18.17 -29.87
CA ARG A 92 -19.52 -17.61 -30.34
C ARG A 92 -20.12 -16.68 -29.31
N GLU A 93 -20.13 -17.07 -28.04
CA GLU A 93 -20.56 -16.21 -26.93
C GLU A 93 -19.67 -14.98 -26.81
N LEU A 94 -18.34 -15.11 -26.92
CA LEU A 94 -17.40 -13.99 -26.89
C LEU A 94 -17.57 -13.10 -28.10
N LYS A 95 -17.78 -13.65 -29.29
CA LYS A 95 -18.08 -12.87 -30.50
C LYS A 95 -19.44 -12.21 -30.42
N GLU A 96 -20.42 -12.84 -29.77
CA GLU A 96 -21.74 -12.29 -29.54
C GLU A 96 -21.72 -11.22 -28.45
N LEU A 97 -20.98 -11.40 -27.36
CA LEU A 97 -20.69 -10.40 -26.34
C LEU A 97 -19.92 -9.23 -26.94
N MET A 98 -18.88 -9.49 -27.74
CA MET A 98 -18.14 -8.47 -28.47
C MET A 98 -19.06 -7.72 -29.44
N ARG A 99 -19.99 -8.42 -30.11
CA ARG A 99 -20.99 -7.77 -30.97
C ARG A 99 -22.02 -6.99 -30.15
N GLN A 100 -22.37 -7.45 -28.95
CA GLN A 100 -23.26 -6.73 -28.02
C GLN A 100 -22.57 -5.51 -27.38
N SER A 101 -21.27 -5.58 -27.14
CA SER A 101 -20.46 -4.46 -26.63
C SER A 101 -20.02 -3.50 -27.74
N GLN A 102 -19.94 -3.97 -29.00
CA GLN A 102 -19.72 -3.13 -30.20
C GLN A 102 -21.01 -2.55 -30.78
N LYS A 103 -22.20 -3.03 -30.38
CA LYS A 103 -23.38 -2.18 -30.52
C LYS A 103 -23.04 -0.90 -29.76
N PRO A 104 -23.20 0.28 -30.39
CA PRO A 104 -23.10 1.53 -29.64
C PRO A 104 -23.98 1.34 -28.43
N VAL A 105 -23.36 1.28 -27.24
CA VAL A 105 -24.11 1.49 -26.01
C VAL A 105 -24.63 2.89 -26.24
N GLU A 106 -25.93 3.01 -26.57
CA GLU A 106 -26.65 4.25 -26.38
C GLU A 106 -26.45 4.51 -24.90
N GLN A 107 -25.38 5.27 -24.58
CA GLN A 107 -25.14 5.76 -23.25
C GLN A 107 -26.44 6.44 -22.91
N GLN A 108 -27.21 5.84 -22.00
CA GLN A 108 -28.43 6.48 -21.54
C GLN A 108 -28.00 7.89 -21.14
N PRO A 109 -28.62 8.92 -21.73
CA PRO A 109 -28.16 10.28 -21.51
C PRO A 109 -28.12 10.48 -19.99
N VAL A 110 -26.92 10.75 -19.45
CA VAL A 110 -26.78 11.07 -18.04
C VAL A 110 -27.60 12.34 -17.84
N ILE A 111 -28.71 12.21 -17.12
CA ILE A 111 -29.64 13.31 -16.92
C ILE A 111 -28.97 14.21 -15.87
N THR A 112 -28.24 15.22 -16.34
CA THR A 112 -27.43 16.10 -15.47
C THR A 112 -28.28 17.04 -14.63
N GLN A 113 -29.52 17.30 -15.05
CA GLN A 113 -30.45 18.19 -14.37
C GLN A 113 -31.84 17.55 -14.25
N PRO A 114 -32.56 17.81 -13.14
CA PRO A 114 -33.90 17.27 -12.96
C PRO A 114 -34.79 17.74 -14.12
N PRO A 115 -35.54 16.83 -14.78
CA PRO A 115 -36.42 17.21 -15.87
C PRO A 115 -37.50 18.17 -15.36
N ARG A 116 -37.69 19.30 -16.04
CA ARG A 116 -38.72 20.29 -15.69
C ARG A 116 -40.10 19.66 -15.81
N MET A 117 -40.91 19.83 -14.78
CA MET A 117 -42.31 19.38 -14.79
C MET A 117 -43.09 20.16 -15.87
N PRO A 118 -43.77 19.47 -16.80
CA PRO A 118 -44.63 20.08 -17.81
C PRO A 118 -45.76 20.88 -17.18
N LYS A 119 -46.17 22.00 -17.80
CA LYS A 119 -47.31 22.82 -17.38
C LYS A 119 -48.29 22.99 -18.54
N LEU A 120 -49.58 23.06 -18.25
CA LEU A 120 -50.63 23.17 -19.28
C LEU A 120 -50.47 24.43 -20.17
N ASP A 121 -49.91 25.50 -19.61
CA ASP A 121 -49.64 26.77 -20.29
C ASP A 121 -48.37 26.75 -21.17
N ASP A 122 -47.63 25.63 -21.24
CA ASP A 122 -46.41 25.55 -22.06
C ASP A 122 -46.77 25.64 -23.57
N GLU A 123 -45.98 26.40 -24.34
CA GLU A 123 -46.25 26.74 -25.76
C GLU A 123 -46.46 25.50 -26.65
N ASP A 124 -45.78 24.39 -26.34
CA ASP A 124 -45.86 23.12 -27.08
C ASP A 124 -47.12 22.29 -26.75
N ILE A 125 -47.81 22.61 -25.65
CA ILE A 125 -48.98 21.88 -25.15
C ILE A 125 -50.27 22.58 -25.57
N GLY A 126 -50.28 23.93 -25.62
CA GLY A 126 -51.38 24.69 -26.19
C GLY A 126 -52.75 24.42 -25.55
N PHE A 127 -52.79 24.09 -24.25
CA PHE A 127 -53.98 23.67 -23.50
C PHE A 127 -54.65 22.36 -23.99
N ASP A 128 -53.96 21.55 -24.79
CA ASP A 128 -54.44 20.23 -25.17
C ASP A 128 -54.20 19.23 -24.01
N GLU A 129 -55.29 18.69 -23.48
CA GLU A 129 -55.26 17.76 -22.35
C GLU A 129 -54.57 16.43 -22.70
N GLU A 130 -54.70 15.94 -23.94
CA GLU A 130 -54.10 14.68 -24.37
C GLU A 130 -52.57 14.82 -24.49
N ILE A 131 -52.12 15.92 -25.10
CA ILE A 131 -50.69 16.26 -25.21
C ILE A 131 -50.08 16.48 -23.82
N TYR A 132 -50.80 17.15 -22.93
CA TYR A 132 -50.38 17.35 -21.55
C TYR A 132 -50.19 16.01 -20.80
N GLN A 133 -51.15 15.08 -20.91
CA GLN A 133 -51.05 13.77 -20.27
C GLN A 133 -49.88 12.94 -20.81
N GLN A 134 -49.67 12.94 -22.13
CA GLN A 134 -48.51 12.27 -22.73
C GLN A 134 -47.18 12.87 -22.25
N ARG A 135 -47.10 14.20 -22.16
CA ARG A 135 -45.90 14.90 -21.70
C ARG A 135 -45.63 14.65 -20.22
N MET A 136 -46.68 14.58 -19.39
CA MET A 136 -46.60 14.22 -17.98
C MET A 136 -46.14 12.78 -17.77
N ALA A 137 -46.64 11.83 -18.57
CA ALA A 137 -46.17 10.44 -18.54
C ALA A 137 -44.67 10.36 -18.87
N LYS A 138 -44.23 11.05 -19.92
CA LYS A 138 -42.82 11.12 -20.31
C LYS A 138 -41.94 11.75 -19.22
N TRP A 139 -42.41 12.84 -18.60
CA TRP A 139 -41.72 13.46 -17.47
C TRP A 139 -41.62 12.51 -16.27
N ALA A 140 -42.68 11.75 -15.96
CA ALA A 140 -42.65 10.80 -14.85
C ALA A 140 -41.61 9.69 -15.08
N GLU A 141 -41.51 9.17 -16.31
CA GLU A 141 -40.47 8.21 -16.70
C GLU A 141 -39.06 8.79 -16.58
N ASP A 142 -38.83 10.00 -17.13
CA ASP A 142 -37.52 10.66 -17.11
C ASP A 142 -37.11 11.06 -15.67
N ASN A 143 -38.06 11.55 -14.87
CA ASN A 143 -37.82 11.88 -13.46
C ASN A 143 -37.57 10.62 -12.63
N GLY A 144 -38.24 9.51 -12.93
CA GLY A 144 -37.97 8.20 -12.32
C GLY A 144 -36.51 7.77 -12.53
N LYS A 145 -36.04 7.82 -13.78
CA LYS A 145 -34.64 7.51 -14.15
C LYS A 145 -33.65 8.45 -13.47
N TYR A 146 -33.94 9.76 -13.45
CA TYR A 146 -33.09 10.75 -12.78
C TYR A 146 -32.97 10.47 -11.27
N GLN A 147 -34.09 10.21 -10.60
CA GLN A 147 -34.12 9.93 -9.16
C GLN A 147 -33.39 8.62 -8.82
N GLU A 148 -33.45 7.62 -9.69
CA GLU A 148 -32.69 6.38 -9.55
C GLU A 148 -31.18 6.64 -9.66
N GLN A 149 -30.73 7.39 -10.69
CA GLN A 149 -29.33 7.79 -10.84
C GLN A 149 -28.82 8.60 -9.64
N VAL A 150 -29.62 9.55 -9.13
CA VAL A 150 -29.27 10.33 -7.94
C VAL A 150 -29.15 9.44 -6.70
N ARG A 151 -30.07 8.48 -6.53
CA ARG A 151 -30.06 7.54 -5.41
C ARG A 151 -28.84 6.62 -5.48
N GLU A 152 -28.49 6.12 -6.66
CA GLU A 152 -27.30 5.31 -6.86
C GLU A 152 -26.02 6.08 -6.57
N ARG A 153 -25.87 7.29 -7.11
CA ARG A 153 -24.74 8.17 -6.82
C ARG A 153 -24.61 8.44 -5.33
N LYS A 154 -25.72 8.80 -4.67
CA LYS A 154 -25.74 9.03 -3.23
C LYS A 154 -25.34 7.78 -2.44
N ARG A 155 -25.83 6.60 -2.84
CA ARG A 155 -25.45 5.33 -2.22
C ARG A 155 -23.96 5.03 -2.40
N GLU A 156 -23.40 5.29 -3.58
CA GLU A 156 -21.96 5.13 -3.82
C GLU A 156 -21.12 6.10 -2.98
N GLU A 157 -21.53 7.37 -2.88
CA GLU A 157 -20.87 8.37 -2.04
C GLU A 157 -20.94 7.97 -0.56
N GLU A 158 -22.10 7.52 -0.08
CA GLU A 158 -22.28 7.00 1.28
C GLU A 158 -21.42 5.76 1.53
N ALA A 159 -21.33 4.83 0.57
CA ALA A 159 -20.48 3.64 0.68
C ALA A 159 -18.98 4.00 0.70
N ARG A 160 -18.54 4.93 -0.14
CA ARG A 160 -17.14 5.42 -0.14
C ARG A 160 -16.80 6.12 1.16
N THR A 161 -17.66 7.01 1.64
CA THR A 161 -17.45 7.74 2.90
C THR A 161 -17.47 6.80 4.11
N ALA A 162 -18.37 5.82 4.15
CA ALA A 162 -18.38 4.79 5.19
C ALA A 162 -17.08 3.97 5.18
N THR A 163 -16.60 3.58 4.00
CA THR A 163 -15.33 2.83 3.84
C THR A 163 -14.15 3.65 4.35
N LEU A 164 -14.06 4.94 3.99
CA LEU A 164 -13.02 5.84 4.47
C LEU A 164 -13.04 6.00 5.99
N GLN A 165 -14.23 6.20 6.58
CA GLN A 165 -14.39 6.31 8.02
C GLN A 165 -13.96 5.01 8.73
N GLN A 166 -14.32 3.85 8.17
CA GLN A 166 -13.91 2.56 8.73
C GLN A 166 -12.39 2.37 8.68
N LYS A 167 -11.74 2.71 7.56
CA LYS A 167 -10.27 2.64 7.42
C LYS A 167 -9.56 3.55 8.41
N ALA A 168 -10.01 4.81 8.54
CA ALA A 168 -9.48 5.75 9.52
C ALA A 168 -9.63 5.25 10.97
N ALA A 169 -10.81 4.73 11.32
CA ALA A 169 -11.06 4.17 12.65
C ALA A 169 -10.17 2.94 12.94
N ASN A 170 -10.01 2.04 11.96
CA ASN A 170 -9.15 0.86 12.05
C ASN A 170 -7.68 1.27 12.25
N TYR A 171 -7.19 2.24 11.47
CA TYR A 171 -5.84 2.79 11.64
C TYR A 171 -5.64 3.34 13.06
N MET A 172 -6.55 4.17 13.58
CA MET A 172 -6.45 4.68 14.95
C MET A 172 -6.44 3.56 16.01
N GLN A 173 -7.20 2.49 15.81
CA GLN A 173 -7.19 1.33 16.70
C GLN A 173 -5.84 0.59 16.65
N ARG A 174 -5.28 0.40 15.46
CA ARG A 174 -3.98 -0.25 15.26
C ARG A 174 -2.83 0.55 15.86
N VAL A 175 -2.84 1.87 15.69
CA VAL A 175 -1.86 2.77 16.33
C VAL A 175 -1.91 2.64 17.85
N LYS A 176 -3.12 2.64 18.44
CA LYS A 176 -3.30 2.43 19.89
C LYS A 176 -2.80 1.06 20.35
N ALA A 177 -2.95 0.03 19.52
CA ALA A 177 -2.46 -1.31 19.83
C ALA A 177 -0.92 -1.42 19.74
N LEU A 178 -0.28 -0.65 18.86
CA LEU A 178 1.14 -0.73 18.56
C LEU A 178 2.05 -0.38 19.75
N LYS A 179 1.60 0.54 20.63
CA LYS A 179 2.31 0.96 21.88
C LYS A 179 3.82 1.23 21.69
N VAL A 180 4.21 1.75 20.52
CA VAL A 180 5.60 2.10 20.21
C VAL A 180 5.87 3.54 20.62
N ALA A 181 7.00 3.77 21.29
CA ALA A 181 7.45 5.11 21.65
C ALA A 181 7.81 5.95 20.41
N GLY A 182 7.46 7.24 20.43
CA GLY A 182 7.73 8.18 19.34
C GLY A 182 6.85 7.99 18.09
N TYR A 183 5.72 7.29 18.21
CA TYR A 183 4.81 7.11 17.07
C TYR A 183 4.20 8.44 16.59
N GLN A 184 3.83 9.33 17.51
CA GLN A 184 3.25 10.63 17.15
C GLN A 184 4.24 11.49 16.36
N ASP A 185 5.52 11.50 16.76
CA ASP A 185 6.57 12.22 16.03
C ASP A 185 6.81 11.61 14.65
N ALA A 186 6.77 10.27 14.56
CA ALA A 186 6.86 9.56 13.28
C ALA A 186 5.69 9.90 12.34
N GLU A 187 4.47 9.93 12.85
CA GLU A 187 3.28 10.32 12.10
C GLU A 187 3.33 11.77 11.63
N GLN A 188 3.81 12.68 12.49
CA GLN A 188 3.98 14.08 12.13
C GLN A 188 5.01 14.27 11.02
N ALA A 189 6.16 13.59 11.10
CA ALA A 189 7.17 13.64 10.05
C ALA A 189 6.65 13.12 8.69
N VAL A 190 5.77 12.10 8.71
CA VAL A 190 5.11 11.63 7.48
C VAL A 190 4.12 12.67 6.96
N ARG A 191 3.35 13.30 7.83
CA ARG A 191 2.36 14.33 7.44
C ARG A 191 3.03 15.55 6.79
N GLU A 192 4.23 15.90 7.22
CA GLU A 192 5.00 17.05 6.72
C GLU A 192 5.73 16.73 5.40
N ASP A 193 6.42 15.59 5.32
CA ASP A 193 7.32 15.28 4.20
C ASP A 193 6.63 14.54 3.04
N VAL A 194 5.53 13.82 3.29
CA VAL A 194 4.87 12.97 2.29
C VAL A 194 3.62 13.67 1.75
N PRO A 195 3.39 13.75 0.43
CA PRO A 195 2.18 14.33 -0.15
C PRO A 195 0.88 13.68 0.33
N VAL A 196 -0.20 14.47 0.48
CA VAL A 196 -1.51 14.02 1.02
C VAL A 196 -2.08 12.83 0.26
N HIS A 197 -2.02 12.83 -1.08
CA HIS A 197 -2.54 11.72 -1.89
C HIS A 197 -1.82 10.38 -1.61
N ILE A 198 -0.53 10.42 -1.25
CA ILE A 198 0.23 9.24 -0.85
C ILE A 198 -0.15 8.82 0.57
N GLN A 199 -0.37 9.78 1.48
CA GLN A 199 -0.89 9.50 2.82
C GLN A 199 -2.25 8.78 2.75
N ASP A 200 -3.14 9.25 1.88
CA ASP A 200 -4.44 8.63 1.62
C ASP A 200 -4.28 7.22 1.04
N MET A 201 -3.35 7.02 0.10
CA MET A 201 -3.05 5.71 -0.46
C MET A 201 -2.54 4.74 0.60
N ILE A 202 -1.68 5.20 1.53
CA ILE A 202 -1.22 4.38 2.66
C ILE A 202 -2.42 3.92 3.50
N LEU A 203 -3.34 4.82 3.82
CA LEU A 203 -4.51 4.50 4.64
C LEU A 203 -5.51 3.55 3.93
N LEU A 204 -5.69 3.72 2.63
CA LEU A 204 -6.66 2.97 1.83
C LEU A 204 -6.15 1.57 1.44
N GLU A 205 -4.93 1.50 0.91
CA GLU A 205 -4.42 0.32 0.20
C GLU A 205 -3.44 -0.53 1.01
N SER A 206 -2.81 -0.01 2.08
CA SER A 206 -1.84 -0.80 2.86
C SER A 206 -2.54 -1.78 3.81
N GLU A 207 -1.98 -2.98 4.02
CA GLU A 207 -2.56 -3.94 4.98
C GLU A 207 -2.21 -3.59 6.44
N LYS A 208 -1.04 -2.97 6.64
CA LYS A 208 -0.47 -2.54 7.93
C LYS A 208 -0.03 -1.06 7.88
N PRO A 209 -0.96 -0.11 7.70
CA PRO A 209 -0.65 1.31 7.59
C PRO A 209 0.15 1.87 8.78
N GLU A 210 -0.08 1.37 9.99
CA GLU A 210 0.63 1.74 11.22
C GLU A 210 2.12 1.38 11.18
N ILE A 211 2.47 0.26 10.53
CA ILE A 211 3.87 -0.17 10.41
C ILE A 211 4.57 0.63 9.32
N VAL A 212 3.88 0.90 8.22
CA VAL A 212 4.37 1.73 7.12
C VAL A 212 4.67 3.14 7.61
N VAL A 213 3.71 3.80 8.28
CA VAL A 213 3.90 5.16 8.84
C VAL A 213 5.07 5.19 9.82
N LEU A 214 5.21 4.17 10.67
CA LEU A 214 6.34 4.08 11.59
C LEU A 214 7.69 3.90 10.89
N ALA A 215 7.74 3.09 9.82
CA ALA A 215 8.95 2.90 9.02
C ALA A 215 9.34 4.19 8.30
N LEU A 216 8.37 4.89 7.71
CA LEU A 216 8.57 6.18 7.07
C LEU A 216 8.99 7.26 8.07
N GLY A 217 8.36 7.35 9.25
CA GLY A 217 8.74 8.31 10.27
C GLY A 217 10.16 8.12 10.81
N ARG A 218 10.66 6.88 10.85
CA ARG A 218 12.04 6.56 11.25
C ARG A 218 13.08 6.69 10.15
N ASN A 219 12.66 6.74 8.88
CA ASN A 219 13.56 6.80 7.74
C ASN A 219 13.18 7.96 6.80
N ALA A 220 13.95 9.04 6.90
CA ALA A 220 13.77 10.23 6.06
C ALA A 220 14.03 9.97 4.57
N GLU A 221 14.93 9.04 4.22
CA GLU A 221 15.21 8.69 2.83
C GLU A 221 14.00 8.02 2.17
N LEU A 222 13.30 7.14 2.90
CA LEU A 222 12.06 6.52 2.40
C LEU A 222 10.97 7.57 2.20
N ARG A 223 10.82 8.54 3.11
CA ARG A 223 9.84 9.64 2.91
C ARG A 223 10.15 10.44 1.66
N LYS A 224 11.42 10.79 1.45
CA LYS A 224 11.87 11.50 0.24
C LYS A 224 11.59 10.69 -1.04
N GLN A 225 11.89 9.39 -1.03
CA GLN A 225 11.60 8.51 -2.17
C GLN A 225 10.11 8.44 -2.50
N LEU A 226 9.24 8.40 -1.49
CA LEU A 226 7.79 8.47 -1.74
C LEU A 226 7.36 9.85 -2.23
N ALA A 227 7.90 10.93 -1.66
CA ALA A 227 7.54 12.29 -2.03
C ALA A 227 7.94 12.64 -3.48
N GLU A 228 9.06 12.11 -3.96
CA GLU A 228 9.53 12.28 -5.34
C GLU A 228 8.83 11.35 -6.34
N ALA A 229 8.22 10.26 -5.88
CA ALA A 229 7.58 9.29 -6.75
C ALA A 229 6.24 9.82 -7.27
N THR A 230 6.12 9.97 -8.59
CA THR A 230 4.87 10.39 -9.26
C THR A 230 4.03 9.22 -9.74
N ASN A 231 4.67 8.08 -10.05
CA ASN A 231 3.97 6.94 -10.65
C ASN A 231 3.25 6.12 -9.56
N PRO A 232 1.90 6.02 -9.59
CA PRO A 232 1.14 5.34 -8.53
C PRO A 232 1.50 3.86 -8.37
N VAL A 233 1.84 3.16 -9.47
CA VAL A 233 2.24 1.75 -9.44
C VAL A 233 3.64 1.59 -8.82
N ALA A 234 4.51 2.57 -9.01
CA ALA A 234 5.82 2.57 -8.36
C ALA A 234 5.68 2.82 -6.85
N ILE A 235 4.80 3.75 -6.45
CA ILE A 235 4.50 4.03 -5.04
C ILE A 235 3.91 2.79 -4.38
N GLY A 236 2.93 2.12 -5.01
CA GLY A 236 2.32 0.88 -4.49
C GLY A 236 3.35 -0.23 -4.25
N ARG A 237 4.24 -0.49 -5.22
CA ARG A 237 5.35 -1.46 -5.07
C ARG A 237 6.33 -1.07 -3.96
N LEU A 238 6.58 0.23 -3.77
CA LEU A 238 7.43 0.71 -2.69
C LEU A 238 6.77 0.50 -1.33
N LEU A 239 5.46 0.78 -1.21
CA LEU A 239 4.69 0.50 0.00
C LEU A 239 4.71 -0.99 0.34
N GLU A 240 4.45 -1.87 -0.62
CA GLU A 240 4.49 -3.32 -0.43
C GLU A 240 5.89 -3.79 0.05
N ARG A 241 6.96 -3.23 -0.52
CA ARG A 241 8.33 -3.52 -0.08
C ARG A 241 8.60 -3.03 1.34
N ILE A 242 8.07 -1.87 1.71
CA ILE A 242 8.20 -1.36 3.08
C ILE A 242 7.41 -2.27 4.02
N GLU A 243 6.18 -2.64 3.66
CA GLU A 243 5.30 -3.49 4.46
C GLU A 243 5.87 -4.89 4.69
N SER A 244 6.45 -5.51 3.67
CA SER A 244 7.08 -6.84 3.78
C SER A 244 8.34 -6.83 4.65
N LYS A 245 9.13 -5.74 4.62
CA LYS A 245 10.40 -5.64 5.36
C LYS A 245 10.24 -5.06 6.77
N ALA A 246 9.26 -4.18 6.97
CA ALA A 246 9.06 -3.50 8.23
C ALA A 246 8.40 -4.44 9.24
N ARG A 247 9.11 -4.73 10.33
CA ARG A 247 8.62 -5.55 11.43
C ARG A 247 9.09 -5.01 12.76
N ILE A 248 8.27 -5.15 13.78
CA ILE A 248 8.64 -4.86 15.16
C ILE A 248 9.15 -6.15 15.78
N MET A 249 10.42 -6.15 16.19
CA MET A 249 10.99 -7.25 16.96
C MET A 249 11.08 -6.83 18.43
N PRO A 250 10.86 -7.77 19.38
CA PRO A 250 11.09 -7.48 20.78
C PRO A 250 12.54 -7.02 20.97
N LYS A 251 12.73 -5.98 21.78
CA LYS A 251 14.08 -5.54 22.14
C LYS A 251 14.83 -6.75 22.69
N ALA A 252 15.98 -7.06 22.09
CA ALA A 252 16.84 -8.11 22.60
C ALA A 252 17.06 -7.85 24.09
N LYS A 253 16.76 -8.85 24.94
CA LYS A 253 17.12 -8.76 26.36
C LYS A 253 18.63 -8.61 26.39
N THR A 254 19.12 -7.41 26.62
CA THR A 254 20.50 -7.17 27.01
C THR A 254 20.66 -7.71 28.43
N THR A 255 20.67 -9.04 28.57
CA THR A 255 21.50 -9.64 29.59
C THR A 255 22.91 -9.40 29.08
N ALA A 256 23.46 -8.22 29.39
CA ALA A 256 24.91 -8.13 29.49
C ALA A 256 25.29 -9.34 30.33
N ALA A 257 26.03 -10.28 29.74
CA ALA A 257 26.58 -11.39 30.48
C ALA A 257 27.43 -10.72 31.56
N THR A 258 26.85 -10.52 32.74
CA THR A 258 27.63 -10.29 33.93
C THR A 258 28.49 -11.53 33.95
N THR A 259 29.78 -11.35 33.64
CA THR A 259 30.79 -12.35 33.95
C THR A 259 30.40 -12.92 35.30
N PRO A 260 30.23 -14.25 35.43
CA PRO A 260 29.80 -14.81 36.71
C PRO A 260 30.79 -14.27 37.73
N THR A 261 30.34 -13.37 38.60
CA THR A 261 31.16 -12.88 39.71
C THR A 261 31.50 -14.15 40.45
N VAL A 262 32.74 -14.61 40.28
CA VAL A 262 33.29 -15.73 41.01
C VAL A 262 33.27 -15.28 42.45
N LYS A 263 32.18 -15.62 43.14
CA LYS A 263 32.07 -15.47 44.57
C LYS A 263 32.99 -16.54 45.15
N GLY A 264 34.27 -16.20 45.22
CA GLY A 264 35.28 -17.01 45.86
C GLY A 264 34.79 -17.36 47.26
N SER A 265 34.40 -18.62 47.45
CA SER A 265 33.91 -19.16 48.71
C SER A 265 35.06 -19.37 49.71
N ASN A 266 35.90 -18.35 49.93
CA ASN A 266 36.97 -18.37 50.93
C ASN A 266 36.89 -17.21 51.94
N GLY A 267 35.82 -16.40 51.92
CA GLY A 267 35.63 -15.26 52.83
C GLY A 267 35.02 -15.57 54.21
N ALA A 268 34.65 -16.82 54.50
CA ALA A 268 34.02 -17.18 55.79
C ALA A 268 35.01 -17.14 56.97
N VAL A 269 36.31 -17.21 56.69
CA VAL A 269 37.35 -17.36 57.72
C VAL A 269 37.89 -16.00 58.21
N ILE A 270 37.76 -14.93 57.44
CA ILE A 270 38.26 -13.59 57.81
C ILE A 270 37.25 -12.90 58.75
N ASN A 271 35.96 -12.95 58.40
CA ASN A 271 34.88 -12.31 59.18
C ASN A 271 34.73 -12.86 60.60
N ASN A 272 35.18 -14.08 60.89
CA ASN A 272 35.12 -14.65 62.23
C ASN A 272 36.19 -14.09 63.18
N LEU A 273 37.40 -13.74 62.70
CA LEU A 273 38.42 -13.16 63.58
C LEU A 273 38.07 -11.73 63.99
N ASP A 274 37.57 -10.93 63.06
CA ASP A 274 37.22 -9.54 63.34
C ASP A 274 36.02 -9.46 64.31
N LYS A 275 35.05 -10.38 64.19
CA LYS A 275 33.96 -10.53 65.17
C LYS A 275 34.45 -10.97 66.54
N LEU A 276 35.42 -11.90 66.61
CA LEU A 276 36.01 -12.33 67.89
C LEU A 276 36.86 -11.22 68.52
N LYS A 277 37.53 -10.40 67.71
CA LYS A 277 38.27 -9.22 68.17
C LYS A 277 37.34 -8.15 68.72
N ALA A 278 36.22 -7.87 68.05
CA ALA A 278 35.22 -6.93 68.51
C ALA A 278 34.59 -7.37 69.84
N LYS A 279 34.22 -8.65 69.97
CA LYS A 279 33.74 -9.20 71.24
C LYS A 279 34.77 -9.14 72.35
N ALA A 280 36.04 -9.44 72.08
CA ALA A 280 37.11 -9.34 73.08
C ALA A 280 37.35 -7.90 73.55
N LEU A 281 37.14 -6.89 72.68
CA LEU A 281 37.19 -5.47 73.08
C LEU A 281 35.99 -5.08 73.95
N GLU A 282 34.82 -5.66 73.72
CA GLU A 282 33.60 -5.38 74.46
C GLU A 282 33.54 -6.10 75.82
N THR A 283 33.99 -7.35 75.88
CA THR A 283 33.92 -8.20 77.10
C THR A 283 35.24 -8.30 77.85
N GLY A 284 36.35 -7.81 77.28
CA GLY A 284 37.70 -7.85 77.87
C GLY A 284 38.38 -9.22 77.85
N ASP A 285 37.68 -10.29 77.45
CA ASP A 285 38.25 -11.65 77.35
C ASP A 285 38.78 -11.93 75.93
N TRP A 286 40.11 -12.02 75.84
CA TRP A 286 40.83 -12.24 74.59
C TRP A 286 41.14 -13.70 74.27
N THR A 287 40.82 -14.62 75.18
CA THR A 287 41.09 -16.05 75.05
C THR A 287 40.57 -16.66 73.74
N PRO A 288 39.31 -16.43 73.32
CA PRO A 288 38.78 -17.02 72.09
C PRO A 288 39.42 -16.43 70.82
N TYR A 289 39.82 -15.15 70.84
CA TYR A 289 40.49 -14.51 69.72
C TYR A 289 41.89 -15.09 69.50
N PHE A 290 42.69 -15.25 70.57
CA PHE A 290 44.03 -15.82 70.46
C PHE A 290 44.01 -17.31 70.11
N ALA A 291 43.04 -18.07 70.63
CA ALA A 291 42.85 -19.48 70.25
C ALA A 291 42.55 -19.61 68.74
N ALA A 292 41.61 -18.82 68.22
CA ALA A 292 41.28 -18.80 66.80
C ALA A 292 42.44 -18.27 65.93
N LYS A 293 43.24 -17.33 66.44
CA LYS A 293 44.44 -16.82 65.75
C LYS A 293 45.57 -17.86 65.70
N LYS A 294 45.75 -18.66 66.76
CA LYS A 294 46.77 -19.72 66.82
C LYS A 294 46.40 -20.90 65.93
N ALA A 295 45.12 -21.25 65.82
CA ALA A 295 44.63 -22.30 64.93
C ALA A 295 44.74 -21.96 63.43
N LYS A 296 45.08 -20.71 63.07
CA LYS A 296 45.33 -20.28 61.69
C LYS A 296 46.81 -20.33 61.26
N LYS A 297 47.73 -20.64 62.18
CA LYS A 297 49.16 -20.75 61.88
C LYS A 297 49.52 -22.22 61.68
#